data_AF-A0A4R1S4U5-F1
#
_entry.id   AF-A0A4R1S4U5-F1
#
_cell.length_a   1.000
_cell.length_b   1.000
_cell.length_c   1.000
_cell.angle_alpha   90.00
_cell.angle_beta   90.00
_cell.angle_gamma   90.00
#
_symmetry.space_group_name_H-M   'P 1'
#
loop_
_entity.id
_entity.type
_entity.pdbx_description
1 polymer ?
#
loop_
_entity_poly.entity_id
_entity_poly.type
_entity_poly.pdbx_seq_one_letter_code
_entity_poly.pdbx_strand_id
1 'polypeptide(L)'
;MTYITLEQIEDSLLKSIMKQSDIDEANEQISYLAASKGISLTRIVTPVSVKLRRYAIAYACMIRAKSYFGQQPRQMQMDGGGDAYERKYKAYLAEVEKLENELVVEDFIGFRSKPQSCISIPLARA
;
A
#
# COMPACT_ATOMS: atom_id res chain seq x y z
N MET A 1 12.93 2.20 7.65
CA MET A 1 11.76 2.26 8.56
C MET A 1 10.74 1.27 8.04
N THR A 2 10.07 0.52 8.92
CA THR A 2 9.08 -0.49 8.51
C THR A 2 7.68 0.06 8.66
N TYR A 3 6.96 0.19 7.55
CA TYR A 3 5.60 0.74 7.52
C TYR A 3 4.55 -0.33 7.18
N ILE A 4 4.93 -1.32 6.36
CA ILE A 4 4.09 -2.45 5.98
C ILE A 4 4.83 -3.78 6.21
N THR A 5 4.05 -4.85 6.46
CA THR A 5 4.53 -6.23 6.64
C THR A 5 3.82 -7.17 5.68
N LEU A 6 4.42 -8.35 5.44
CA LEU A 6 3.87 -9.37 4.53
C LEU A 6 2.44 -9.81 4.89
N GLU A 7 2.08 -9.74 6.17
CA GLU A 7 0.77 -10.15 6.67
C GLU A 7 -0.37 -9.25 6.18
N GLN A 8 -0.07 -7.99 5.90
CA GLN A 8 -1.04 -6.99 5.42
C GLN A 8 -1.46 -7.22 3.96
N ILE A 9 -0.82 -8.16 3.25
CA ILE A 9 -1.16 -8.50 1.86
C ILE A 9 -2.34 -9.47 1.85
N GLU A 10 -3.41 -9.02 1.21
CA GLU A 10 -4.66 -9.79 1.05
C GLU A 10 -4.70 -10.60 -0.26
N ASP A 11 -3.86 -10.26 -1.25
CA ASP A 11 -3.85 -10.95 -2.54
C ASP A 11 -3.25 -12.34 -2.41
N SER A 12 -4.09 -13.37 -2.45
CA SER A 12 -3.68 -14.76 -2.24
C SER A 12 -2.74 -15.29 -3.32
N LEU A 13 -2.81 -14.75 -4.54
CA LEU A 13 -1.99 -15.18 -5.68
C LEU A 13 -0.56 -14.65 -5.53
N LEU A 14 -0.42 -13.37 -5.19
CA LEU A 14 0.89 -12.73 -4.99
C LEU A 14 1.50 -13.02 -3.63
N LYS A 15 0.67 -13.23 -2.59
CA LYS A 15 1.14 -13.53 -1.22
C LYS A 15 2.01 -14.78 -1.15
N SER A 16 1.67 -15.82 -1.93
CA SER A 16 2.43 -17.07 -1.96
C SER A 16 3.85 -16.91 -2.54
N ILE A 17 4.04 -15.92 -3.41
CA ILE A 17 5.31 -15.68 -4.09
C ILE A 17 6.03 -14.44 -3.56
N MET A 18 5.40 -13.61 -2.73
CA MET A 18 5.98 -12.38 -2.17
C MET A 18 7.23 -12.65 -1.34
N LYS A 19 8.25 -11.81 -1.53
CA LYS A 19 9.50 -11.85 -0.75
C LYS A 19 9.60 -10.62 0.15
N GLN A 20 10.41 -10.75 1.20
CA GLN A 20 10.72 -9.63 2.08
C GLN A 20 11.42 -8.47 1.35
N SER A 21 12.16 -8.77 0.27
CA SER A 21 12.78 -7.74 -0.59
C SER A 21 11.75 -6.83 -1.27
N ASP A 22 10.59 -7.38 -1.68
CA ASP A 22 9.53 -6.58 -2.32
C ASP A 22 8.89 -5.60 -1.31
N ILE A 23 8.82 -6.02 -0.04
CA ILE A 23 8.35 -5.18 1.07
C ILE A 23 9.36 -4.10 1.42
N ASP A 24 10.66 -4.41 1.38
CA ASP A 24 11.71 -3.43 1.62
C ASP A 24 11.69 -2.31 0.57
N GLU A 25 11.57 -2.70 -0.71
CA GLU A 25 11.43 -1.76 -1.83
C GLU A 25 10.17 -0.88 -1.69
N ALA A 26 9.04 -1.44 -1.26
CA ALA A 26 7.83 -0.65 -1.00
C ALA A 26 7.98 0.30 0.22
N ASN A 27 8.73 -0.08 1.25
CA ASN A 27 9.03 0.80 2.38
C ASN A 27 10.00 1.94 1.98
N GLU A 28 10.95 1.65 1.09
CA GLU A 28 11.83 2.65 0.49
C GLU A 28 11.03 3.63 -0.37
N GLN A 29 10.06 3.13 -1.14
CA GLN A 29 9.19 3.97 -1.96
C GLN A 29 8.34 4.96 -1.14
N ILE A 30 7.84 4.56 0.03
CA ILE A 30 7.19 5.50 0.97
C ILE A 30 8.16 6.61 1.38
N SER A 31 9.41 6.25 1.66
CA SER A 31 10.46 7.18 2.07
C SER A 31 10.80 8.16 0.95
N TYR A 32 10.86 7.68 -0.30
CA TYR A 32 11.05 8.49 -1.49
C TYR A 32 9.89 9.47 -1.71
N LEU A 33 8.63 9.00 -1.60
CA LEU A 33 7.45 9.87 -1.73
C LEU A 33 7.40 10.95 -0.67
N ALA A 34 7.75 10.61 0.58
CA ALA A 34 7.83 11.58 1.66
C ALA A 34 8.89 12.64 1.36
N ALA A 35 10.08 12.22 0.92
CA ALA A 35 11.16 13.13 0.53
C ALA A 35 10.76 14.03 -0.66
N SER A 36 10.07 13.48 -1.67
CA SER A 36 9.55 14.24 -2.82
C SER A 36 8.57 15.34 -2.39
N LYS A 37 7.77 15.09 -1.35
CA LYS A 37 6.85 16.08 -0.75
C LYS A 37 7.51 16.96 0.33
N GLY A 38 8.84 16.86 0.53
CA GLY A 38 9.59 17.65 1.51
C GLY A 38 9.39 17.22 2.97
N ILE A 39 8.91 16.01 3.21
CA ILE A 39 8.62 15.46 4.53
C ILE A 39 9.81 14.64 5.01
N SER A 40 10.37 14.98 6.16
CA SER A 40 11.41 14.17 6.80
C SER A 40 10.84 12.82 7.26
N LEU A 41 11.62 11.75 7.15
CA LEU A 41 11.21 10.41 7.58
C LEU A 41 10.77 10.34 9.05
N THR A 42 11.34 11.20 9.90
CA THR A 42 10.99 11.35 11.32
C THR A 42 9.61 11.96 11.57
N ARG A 43 9.01 12.61 10.56
CA ARG A 43 7.65 13.18 10.64
C ARG A 43 6.57 12.22 10.17
N ILE A 44 6.93 11.09 9.58
CA ILE A 44 5.96 10.10 9.12
C ILE A 44 5.36 9.43 10.35
N VAL A 45 4.03 9.53 10.50
CA VAL A 45 3.32 8.91 11.61
C VAL A 45 3.26 7.40 11.42
N THR A 46 3.54 6.68 12.50
CA THR A 46 3.36 5.23 12.59
C THR A 46 2.30 4.93 13.66
N PRO A 47 1.24 4.15 13.34
CA PRO A 47 0.98 3.48 12.06
C PRO A 47 0.58 4.48 10.95
N VAL A 48 0.98 4.15 9.72
CA VAL A 48 0.70 4.98 8.54
C VAL A 48 -0.80 5.00 8.21
N SER A 49 -1.24 6.08 7.55
CA SER A 49 -2.63 6.24 7.04
C SER A 49 -3.04 5.03 6.19
N VAL A 50 -4.32 4.71 6.20
CA VAL A 50 -4.90 3.59 5.41
C VAL A 50 -4.59 3.76 3.92
N LYS A 51 -4.61 5.00 3.41
CA LYS A 51 -4.26 5.30 2.01
C LYS A 51 -2.80 4.99 1.70
N LEU A 52 -1.88 5.49 2.54
CA LEU A 52 -0.44 5.26 2.37
C LEU A 52 -0.08 3.77 2.45
N ARG A 53 -0.75 3.05 3.36
CA ARG A 53 -0.63 1.61 3.49
C ARG A 53 -1.07 0.87 2.24
N ARG A 54 -2.26 1.22 1.70
CA ARG A 54 -2.78 0.62 0.46
C ARG A 54 -1.84 0.88 -0.71
N TYR A 55 -1.30 2.09 -0.83
CA TYR A 55 -0.33 2.42 -1.87
C TYR A 55 0.89 1.50 -1.79
N ALA A 56 1.48 1.34 -0.61
CA ALA A 56 2.68 0.52 -0.44
C ALA A 56 2.41 -0.97 -0.71
N ILE A 57 1.24 -1.48 -0.32
CA ILE A 57 0.82 -2.85 -0.63
C ILE A 57 0.64 -3.02 -2.14
N ALA A 58 -0.06 -2.09 -2.79
CA ALA A 58 -0.28 -2.13 -4.24
C ALA A 58 1.03 -2.05 -5.02
N TYR A 59 1.98 -1.23 -4.56
CA TYR A 59 3.31 -1.09 -5.16
C TYR A 59 4.13 -2.39 -5.04
N ALA A 60 4.17 -3.00 -3.86
CA ALA A 60 4.82 -4.30 -3.66
C ALA A 60 4.20 -5.39 -4.56
N CYS A 61 2.87 -5.43 -4.65
CA CYS A 61 2.14 -6.34 -5.53
C CYS A 61 2.45 -6.10 -7.01
N MET A 62 2.56 -4.83 -7.43
CA MET A 62 2.90 -4.43 -8.79
C MET A 62 4.30 -4.91 -9.19
N ILE A 63 5.33 -4.65 -8.37
CA ILE A 63 6.70 -5.10 -8.64
C ILE A 63 6.74 -6.61 -8.76
N ARG A 64 6.09 -7.31 -7.82
CA ARG A 64 6.10 -8.77 -7.82
C ARG A 64 5.40 -9.35 -9.04
N ALA A 65 4.25 -8.80 -9.41
CA ALA A 65 3.51 -9.18 -10.60
C ALA A 65 4.34 -8.92 -11.87
N LYS A 66 5.07 -7.80 -11.94
CA LYS A 66 5.97 -7.46 -13.05
C LYS A 66 7.13 -8.45 -13.16
N SER A 67 7.71 -8.89 -12.06
CA SER A 67 8.80 -9.89 -12.10
C SER A 67 8.33 -11.25 -12.59
N TYR A 68 7.08 -11.63 -12.33
CA TYR A 68 6.51 -12.93 -12.71
C TYR A 68 5.81 -12.90 -14.07
N PHE A 69 5.49 -11.70 -14.57
CA PHE A 69 4.99 -11.50 -15.92
C PHE A 69 5.95 -12.13 -16.94
N GLY A 70 5.43 -13.03 -17.78
CA GLY A 70 6.21 -13.72 -18.81
C GLY A 70 7.10 -14.87 -18.32
N GLN A 71 7.18 -15.15 -17.01
CA GLN A 71 7.89 -16.31 -16.45
C GLN A 71 6.98 -17.54 -16.27
N GLN A 72 5.71 -17.44 -16.65
CA GLN A 72 4.74 -18.53 -16.49
C GLN A 72 5.07 -19.69 -17.46
N PRO A 73 5.12 -20.94 -16.96
CA PRO A 73 5.24 -22.09 -17.83
C PRO A 73 4.01 -22.18 -18.74
N ARG A 74 4.24 -22.52 -20.01
CA ARG A 74 3.24 -22.55 -21.10
C ARG A 74 1.94 -23.32 -20.77
N GLN A 75 1.95 -24.18 -19.74
CA GLN A 75 0.76 -24.91 -19.25
C GLN A 75 -0.26 -24.02 -18.51
N MET A 76 0.16 -22.91 -17.89
CA MET A 76 -0.76 -21.93 -17.29
C MET A 76 -1.35 -20.95 -18.32
N GLN A 77 -0.87 -20.97 -19.57
CA GLN A 77 -1.41 -20.20 -20.70
C GLN A 77 -2.51 -20.94 -21.50
N MET A 78 -2.82 -22.20 -21.15
CA MET A 78 -3.69 -23.08 -21.96
C MET A 78 -5.18 -22.74 -21.93
N ASP A 79 -5.63 -21.81 -21.10
CA ASP A 79 -7.06 -21.48 -20.95
C ASP A 79 -7.44 -20.12 -21.56
N GLY A 80 -6.89 -19.74 -22.73
CA GLY A 80 -7.36 -18.62 -23.56
C GLY A 80 -7.42 -17.21 -22.92
N GLY A 81 -7.07 -17.09 -21.64
CA GLY A 81 -7.07 -15.88 -20.85
C GLY A 81 -5.63 -15.57 -20.48
N GLY A 82 -5.07 -14.52 -21.11
CA GLY A 82 -3.66 -14.13 -20.95
C GLY A 82 -3.17 -14.05 -19.50
N ASP A 83 -1.85 -14.04 -19.34
CA ASP A 83 -1.12 -14.14 -18.07
C ASP A 83 -1.84 -13.45 -16.89
N ALA A 84 -2.24 -14.26 -15.89
CA ALA A 84 -2.93 -13.76 -14.70
C ALA A 84 -2.13 -12.67 -13.96
N TYR A 85 -0.80 -12.79 -14.00
CA TYR A 85 0.14 -11.80 -13.47
C TYR A 85 0.15 -10.50 -14.26
N GLU A 86 -0.04 -10.54 -15.59
CA GLU A 86 -0.16 -9.32 -16.40
C GLU A 86 -1.42 -8.55 -16.03
N ARG A 87 -2.56 -9.24 -15.88
CA ARG A 87 -3.83 -8.63 -15.48
C ARG A 87 -3.72 -7.99 -14.10
N LYS A 88 -3.09 -8.70 -13.14
CA LYS A 88 -2.83 -8.17 -11.80
C LYS A 88 -1.87 -6.99 -11.83
N TYR A 89 -0.79 -7.06 -12.62
CA TYR A 89 0.15 -5.95 -12.79
C TYR A 89 -0.58 -4.69 -13.29
N LYS A 90 -1.40 -4.80 -14.35
CA LYS A 90 -2.16 -3.65 -14.87
C LYS A 90 -3.16 -3.09 -13.84
N ALA A 91 -3.82 -3.97 -13.08
CA ALA A 91 -4.74 -3.55 -12.03
C ALA A 91 -4.03 -2.80 -10.90
N TYR A 92 -2.91 -3.32 -10.41
CA TYR A 92 -2.13 -2.67 -9.36
C TYR A 92 -1.43 -1.41 -9.83
N LEU A 93 -0.96 -1.36 -11.09
CA LEU A 93 -0.40 -0.15 -11.68
C LEU A 93 -1.43 0.99 -11.66
N ALA A 94 -2.65 0.73 -12.15
CA ALA A 94 -3.72 1.72 -12.13
C ALA A 94 -4.10 2.15 -10.70
N GLU A 95 -4.07 1.21 -9.74
CA GLU A 95 -4.33 1.51 -8.33
C GLU A 95 -3.21 2.37 -7.71
N VAL A 96 -1.95 2.06 -8.01
CA VAL A 96 -0.77 2.83 -7.58
C VAL A 96 -0.86 4.26 -8.13
N GLU A 97 -1.08 4.43 -9.43
CA GLU A 97 -1.21 5.75 -10.06
C GLU A 97 -2.37 6.56 -9.45
N LYS A 98 -3.52 5.92 -9.23
CA LYS A 98 -4.66 6.55 -8.58
C LYS A 98 -4.32 7.01 -7.16
N LEU A 99 -3.76 6.11 -6.35
CA LEU A 99 -3.41 6.41 -4.96
C LEU A 99 -2.32 7.47 -4.86
N GLU A 100 -1.34 7.46 -5.76
CA GLU A 100 -0.28 8.48 -5.82
C GLU A 100 -0.84 9.88 -6.06
N ASN A 101 -1.83 10.01 -6.95
CA ASN A 101 -2.54 11.26 -7.20
C ASN A 101 -3.41 11.69 -6.02
N GLU A 102 -4.00 10.74 -5.28
CA GLU A 102 -4.82 11.02 -4.09
C GLU A 102 -4.00 11.30 -2.82
N LEU A 103 -2.72 10.94 -2.79
CA LEU A 103 -1.86 11.06 -1.61
C LEU A 103 -1.46 12.52 -1.36
N VAL A 104 -2.01 13.08 -0.28
CA VAL A 104 -1.67 14.41 0.22
C VAL A 104 -0.63 14.32 1.34
N VAL A 105 0.06 15.43 1.62
CA VAL A 105 1.04 15.52 2.72
C VAL A 105 0.45 15.06 4.06
N GLU A 106 -0.84 15.32 4.27
CA GLU A 106 -1.59 14.99 5.48
C GLU A 106 -1.67 13.47 5.75
N ASP A 107 -1.63 12.65 4.70
CA ASP A 107 -1.62 11.19 4.83
C ASP A 107 -0.30 10.65 5.41
N PHE A 108 0.78 11.43 5.32
CA PHE A 108 2.10 11.06 5.85
C PHE A 108 2.30 11.54 7.29
N ILE A 109 1.92 12.79 7.57
CA ILE A 109 2.12 13.43 8.89
C ILE A 109 1.02 13.13 9.90
N GLY A 110 -0.05 12.46 9.46
CA GLY A 110 -1.25 12.20 10.23
C GLY A 110 -2.05 13.48 10.46
N PHE A 111 -3.35 13.43 10.19
CA PHE A 111 -4.25 14.47 10.70
C PHE A 111 -4.20 14.41 12.22
N ARG A 112 -3.68 15.46 12.88
CA ARG A 112 -4.03 15.74 14.27
C ARG A 112 -5.49 16.18 14.26
N SER A 113 -6.41 15.23 14.10
CA SER A 113 -7.79 15.44 14.51
C SER A 113 -7.71 15.88 15.97
N LYS A 114 -8.16 17.11 16.25
CA LYS A 114 -8.36 17.58 17.63
C LYS A 114 -9.00 16.44 18.43
N PRO A 115 -8.59 16.20 19.69
CA PRO A 115 -9.26 15.21 20.51
C PRO A 115 -10.76 15.51 20.43
N GLN A 116 -11.57 14.53 20.03
CA GLN A 116 -13.02 14.64 20.14
C GLN A 116 -13.28 15.05 21.59
N SER A 117 -13.66 16.31 21.76
CA SER A 117 -14.01 16.86 23.05
C SER A 117 -15.05 15.93 23.64
N CYS A 118 -14.75 15.40 24.81
CA CYS A 118 -15.62 14.63 25.65
C CYS A 118 -17.03 15.21 25.57
N ILE A 119 -17.96 14.50 24.92
CA ILE A 119 -19.37 14.79 25.12
C ILE A 119 -19.68 14.24 26.51
N SER A 120 -19.36 15.04 27.53
CA SER A 120 -19.88 14.85 28.87
C SER A 120 -21.38 15.05 28.79
N ILE A 121 -22.11 13.96 28.58
CA ILE A 121 -23.56 13.91 28.74
C ILE A 121 -23.80 14.20 30.24
N PRO A 122 -24.40 15.33 30.63
CA PRO A 122 -24.78 15.51 32.00
C PRO A 122 -25.91 14.52 32.30
N LEU A 123 -25.67 13.67 33.30
CA LEU A 123 -26.70 12.83 33.91
C LEU A 123 -27.74 13.76 34.57
N ALA A 124 -28.71 14.23 33.80
CA ALA A 124 -29.84 14.99 34.32
C ALA A 124 -30.83 13.99 34.94
N ARG A 125 -30.89 14.07 36.26
CA ARG A 125 -31.79 13.35 37.15
C ARG A 125 -33.24 13.85 36.93
N ALA A 126 -34.18 12.95 36.68
CA ALA A 126 -35.61 13.12 36.95
C ALA A 126 -36.23 11.73 37.19
#